data_AF-N6WDC2-F1
#
_entry.id   AF-N6WDC2-F1
#
_cell.length_a   1.000
_cell.length_b   1.000
_cell.length_c   1.000
_cell.angle_alpha   90.00
_cell.angle_beta   90.00
_cell.angle_gamma   90.00
#
_symmetry.space_group_name_H-M   'P 1'
#
loop_
_entity.id
_entity.type
_entity.pdbx_description
1 polymer ?
#
loop_
_entity_poly.entity_id
_entity_poly.type
_entity_poly.pdbx_seq_one_letter_code
_entity_poly.pdbx_strand_id
1 'polypeptide(L)'
;MTNSPLISAAELASLLESFDALTPSSPDHDTTADSSDHSAPDRSSSAPGLHSSPEPLGAPLTADEAEHRIVRDPASRPLIPNESGHTIARDVAEQVLILDVRYPGPGSPIDGHLQYLEGHIPSACYISMDEALAAPHILGVTGRHPLPSHDVFEEAMRAAGLRKGRPVVIYDDWKSIAAARCWWLLRNAGYENVRVLDGGWRAWVDAALPVETGEVAPIPGSFTAATGFFPSVDAVGVARIASEGILLDARPANRFRGEDETIDPVAGHIPGARSFPALNLINEDGYFLPAHKLRTMFASVGATDEAEVGVYCGSGIQASHAVLAAAVAGLRLPALYAGSWSEWIVDPSREVEIGV
;
A
#
# COMPACT_ATOMS: atom_id res chain seq x y z
N MET A 1 -2.29 -20.56 0.18
CA MET A 1 -2.91 -19.79 1.27
C MET A 1 -3.44 -18.51 0.65
N THR A 2 -4.71 -18.15 0.88
CA THR A 2 -5.21 -16.84 0.48
C THR A 2 -4.68 -15.82 1.48
N ASN A 3 -3.66 -15.05 1.11
CA ASN A 3 -3.16 -13.99 1.97
C ASN A 3 -4.29 -12.96 2.18
N SER A 4 -4.69 -12.77 3.43
CA SER A 4 -5.62 -11.71 3.82
C SER A 4 -5.07 -10.36 3.35
N PRO A 5 -5.91 -9.44 2.84
CA PRO A 5 -5.48 -8.07 2.57
C PRO A 5 -5.25 -7.27 3.87
N LEU A 6 -5.55 -7.84 5.04
CA LEU A 6 -5.29 -7.28 6.37
C LEU A 6 -4.13 -8.00 7.07
N ILE A 7 -3.43 -7.26 7.93
CA ILE A 7 -2.45 -7.75 8.91
C ILE A 7 -2.73 -7.09 10.26
N SER A 8 -2.59 -7.82 11.36
CA SER A 8 -2.70 -7.25 12.72
C SER A 8 -1.39 -6.62 13.19
N ALA A 9 -1.45 -5.74 14.19
CA ALA A 9 -0.27 -5.11 14.78
C ALA A 9 0.73 -6.14 15.34
N ALA A 10 0.24 -7.21 15.98
CA ALA A 10 1.08 -8.30 16.51
C ALA A 10 1.74 -9.15 15.40
N GLU A 11 1.02 -9.43 14.30
CA GLU A 11 1.61 -10.10 13.14
C GLU A 11 2.64 -9.21 12.44
N LEU A 12 2.40 -7.90 12.35
CA LEU A 12 3.37 -6.95 11.80
C LEU A 12 4.62 -6.91 12.68
N ALA A 13 4.47 -6.69 13.99
CA ALA A 13 5.58 -6.71 14.94
C ALA A 13 6.39 -8.02 14.85
N SER A 14 5.71 -9.18 14.84
CA SER A 14 6.36 -10.48 14.67
C SER A 14 7.09 -10.61 13.34
N LEU A 15 6.60 -10.02 12.24
CA LEU A 15 7.36 -9.97 10.99
C LEU A 15 8.65 -9.16 11.17
N LEU A 16 8.58 -7.95 11.74
CA LEU A 16 9.77 -7.11 11.95
C LEU A 16 10.81 -7.81 12.85
N GLU A 17 10.38 -8.36 14.00
CA GLU A 17 11.23 -9.10 14.94
C GLU A 17 11.84 -10.39 14.36
N SER A 18 11.09 -11.13 13.55
CA SER A 18 11.53 -12.44 13.03
C SER A 18 12.78 -12.38 12.15
N PHE A 19 13.12 -11.18 11.64
CA PHE A 19 14.29 -10.96 10.82
C PHE A 19 15.50 -10.40 11.60
N ASP A 20 15.29 -9.74 12.75
CA ASP A 20 16.36 -9.35 13.68
C ASP A 20 17.01 -10.57 14.37
N ALA A 21 16.22 -11.62 14.61
CA ALA A 21 16.63 -12.84 15.32
C ALA A 21 17.57 -13.78 14.53
N LEU A 22 17.98 -13.41 13.30
CA LEU A 22 18.96 -14.16 12.50
C LEU A 22 20.42 -13.84 12.86
N THR A 23 20.65 -13.10 13.95
CA THR A 23 21.97 -12.73 14.47
C THR A 23 22.52 -13.77 15.47
N PRO A 24 23.68 -14.40 15.23
CA PRO A 24 24.25 -15.39 16.17
C PRO A 24 24.90 -14.72 17.39
N SER A 25 24.58 -15.20 18.59
CA SER A 25 25.20 -14.77 19.85
C SER A 25 26.64 -15.30 20.01
N SER A 26 27.60 -14.42 20.31
CA SER A 26 28.99 -14.78 20.60
C SER A 26 29.20 -15.31 22.03
N PRO A 27 30.13 -16.27 22.24
CA PRO A 27 30.84 -16.47 23.50
C PRO A 27 32.18 -15.72 23.53
N ASP A 28 32.66 -15.37 24.73
CA ASP A 28 33.94 -14.67 24.95
C ASP A 28 35.19 -15.49 24.55
N HIS A 29 36.24 -14.82 24.06
CA HIS A 29 37.58 -14.84 24.71
C HIS A 29 38.62 -13.91 24.03
N ASP A 30 39.08 -12.92 24.80
CA ASP A 30 40.46 -12.48 25.05
C ASP A 30 41.62 -12.97 24.12
N THR A 31 42.36 -12.04 23.46
CA THR A 31 43.82 -11.80 23.67
C THR A 31 44.51 -10.81 22.66
N THR A 32 45.16 -9.81 23.26
CA THR A 32 46.34 -8.96 22.88
C THR A 32 47.14 -9.04 21.54
N ALA A 33 47.70 -7.87 21.16
CA ALA A 33 49.02 -7.61 20.50
C ALA A 33 49.18 -7.87 18.97
N ASP A 34 50.00 -7.16 18.15
CA ASP A 34 50.82 -5.91 18.22
C ASP A 34 51.12 -5.40 16.76
N SER A 35 51.67 -4.19 16.63
CA SER A 35 52.15 -3.42 15.46
C SER A 35 52.96 -4.18 14.37
N SER A 36 52.85 -3.87 13.06
CA SER A 36 53.71 -2.94 12.26
C SER A 36 53.86 -3.48 10.80
N ASP A 37 54.37 -2.81 9.75
CA ASP A 37 54.39 -1.42 9.24
C ASP A 37 54.92 -1.45 7.76
N HIS A 38 54.87 -0.32 7.01
CA HIS A 38 55.62 0.07 5.81
C HIS A 38 55.26 -0.42 4.38
N SER A 39 54.75 0.54 3.59
CA SER A 39 55.33 1.09 2.33
C SER A 39 55.38 0.28 1.02
N ALA A 40 54.73 0.86 -0.02
CA ALA A 40 54.94 0.58 -1.45
C ALA A 40 56.09 1.46 -2.04
N PRO A 41 56.50 1.41 -3.34
CA PRO A 41 55.63 1.92 -4.44
C PRO A 41 55.86 1.44 -5.91
N ASP A 42 54.90 1.81 -6.78
CA ASP A 42 55.05 2.40 -8.14
C ASP A 42 55.07 1.56 -9.48
N ARG A 43 54.45 2.20 -10.51
CA ARG A 43 54.58 2.12 -12.01
C ARG A 43 54.04 0.96 -12.89
N SER A 44 52.82 1.22 -13.41
CA SER A 44 52.50 1.47 -14.84
C SER A 44 52.61 0.42 -15.98
N SER A 45 51.53 0.40 -16.78
CA SER A 45 51.49 0.48 -18.26
C SER A 45 51.30 -0.77 -19.15
N SER A 46 50.33 -0.61 -20.07
CA SER A 46 50.19 -1.17 -21.44
C SER A 46 49.75 -2.63 -21.68
N ALA A 47 48.63 -2.75 -22.41
CA ALA A 47 48.23 -3.91 -23.23
C ALA A 47 48.66 -3.69 -24.70
N PRO A 48 48.64 -4.72 -25.58
CA PRO A 48 47.44 -4.90 -26.44
C PRO A 48 47.15 -6.33 -26.96
N GLY A 49 45.88 -6.58 -27.36
CA GLY A 49 45.59 -7.06 -28.73
C GLY A 49 45.29 -8.54 -29.05
N LEU A 50 44.05 -8.77 -29.52
CA LEU A 50 43.58 -9.72 -30.56
C LEU A 50 43.50 -11.26 -30.33
N HIS A 51 42.23 -11.72 -30.34
CA HIS A 51 41.63 -12.82 -31.12
C HIS A 51 42.38 -14.16 -31.33
N SER A 52 41.78 -15.25 -30.84
CA SER A 52 41.41 -16.41 -31.69
C SER A 52 40.37 -17.34 -31.02
N SER A 53 39.41 -17.80 -31.83
CA SER A 53 38.57 -18.98 -31.60
C SER A 53 38.56 -19.73 -32.95
N PRO A 54 38.52 -21.07 -33.01
CA PRO A 54 37.23 -21.77 -32.91
C PRO A 54 37.29 -23.22 -32.35
N GLU A 55 36.12 -23.81 -32.06
CA GLU A 55 35.63 -25.15 -32.50
C GLU A 55 34.53 -25.68 -31.54
N PRO A 56 33.63 -26.60 -31.97
CA PRO A 56 32.30 -26.72 -31.36
C PRO A 56 31.94 -28.05 -30.66
N LEU A 57 30.93 -27.95 -29.77
CA LEU A 57 29.91 -28.95 -29.39
C LEU A 57 30.33 -30.37 -28.94
N GLY A 58 30.28 -30.59 -27.62
CA GLY A 58 30.09 -31.90 -26.99
C GLY A 58 28.64 -32.13 -26.54
N ALA A 59 28.21 -33.39 -26.48
CA ALA A 59 26.84 -33.83 -26.21
C ALA A 59 26.34 -33.55 -24.76
N PRO A 60 25.01 -33.51 -24.51
CA PRO A 60 24.46 -33.29 -23.17
C PRO A 60 24.72 -34.49 -22.24
N LEU A 61 25.13 -34.20 -21.01
CA LEU A 61 25.35 -35.18 -19.95
C LEU A 61 24.01 -35.60 -19.31
N THR A 62 23.98 -36.84 -18.80
CA THR A 62 22.77 -37.50 -18.27
C THR A 62 22.49 -37.13 -16.80
N ALA A 63 21.23 -37.32 -16.38
CA ALA A 63 20.70 -36.90 -15.08
C ALA A 63 21.25 -37.65 -13.83
N ASP A 64 22.40 -38.32 -13.94
CA ASP A 64 23.00 -39.16 -12.88
C ASP A 64 24.43 -38.69 -12.48
N GLU A 65 24.91 -37.58 -13.07
CA GLU A 65 26.21 -36.96 -12.72
C GLU A 65 26.06 -35.71 -11.81
N ALA A 66 24.83 -35.36 -11.42
CA ALA A 66 24.52 -34.17 -10.62
C ALA A 66 24.55 -34.40 -9.09
N GLU A 67 24.56 -35.66 -8.63
CA GLU A 67 24.55 -36.01 -7.20
C GLU A 67 25.82 -36.77 -6.77
N HIS A 68 26.90 -36.04 -6.49
CA HIS A 68 27.79 -36.22 -5.31
C HIS A 68 29.10 -35.42 -5.42
N ARG A 69 29.10 -34.17 -4.94
CA ARG A 69 30.31 -33.58 -4.34
C ARG A 69 29.96 -32.55 -3.27
N ILE A 70 30.49 -32.76 -2.07
CA ILE A 70 30.09 -32.11 -0.82
C ILE A 70 31.25 -31.25 -0.26
N VAL A 71 30.88 -30.08 0.30
CA VAL A 71 31.62 -29.24 1.28
C VAL A 71 32.71 -28.23 0.80
N ARG A 72 32.31 -26.94 0.92
CA ARG A 72 32.96 -25.72 1.50
C ARG A 72 34.38 -25.29 1.09
N ASP A 73 34.47 -24.01 0.72
CA ASP A 73 35.46 -23.05 1.26
C ASP A 73 34.75 -21.71 1.60
N PRO A 74 34.85 -21.17 2.84
CA PRO A 74 34.24 -19.91 3.25
C PRO A 74 35.26 -18.79 3.55
N ALA A 75 36.01 -18.26 2.58
CA ALA A 75 36.87 -17.08 2.80
C ALA A 75 37.22 -16.23 1.55
N SER A 76 36.47 -15.17 1.26
CA SER A 76 37.00 -13.95 0.60
C SER A 76 36.12 -12.72 0.85
N ARG A 77 36.21 -12.17 2.07
CA ARG A 77 35.70 -10.82 2.42
C ARG A 77 36.59 -9.72 1.80
N PRO A 78 36.13 -8.46 1.79
CA PRO A 78 36.62 -7.58 2.86
C PRO A 78 35.50 -6.99 3.73
N LEU A 79 35.89 -6.59 4.94
CA LEU A 79 35.01 -6.15 6.03
C LEU A 79 34.57 -4.70 5.88
N ILE A 80 33.50 -4.31 6.60
CA ILE A 80 33.30 -2.92 7.05
C ILE A 80 33.29 -2.93 8.60
N PRO A 81 34.00 -2.00 9.29
CA PRO A 81 34.00 -1.94 10.75
C PRO A 81 32.66 -1.51 11.33
N ASN A 82 32.40 -1.91 12.58
CA ASN A 82 31.22 -1.55 13.33
C ASN A 82 31.44 -0.26 14.13
N GLU A 83 30.88 0.86 13.67
CA GLU A 83 30.69 2.07 14.49
C GLU A 83 29.33 2.71 14.18
N SER A 84 28.68 3.25 15.22
CA SER A 84 27.35 3.91 15.23
C SER A 84 26.14 2.98 15.30
N GLY A 85 25.35 3.12 16.37
CA GLY A 85 24.09 2.39 16.62
C GLY A 85 22.90 2.86 15.77
N HIS A 86 23.06 2.88 14.43
CA HIS A 86 22.00 3.21 13.46
C HIS A 86 21.58 2.02 12.59
N THR A 87 22.18 0.83 12.79
CA THR A 87 22.07 -0.28 11.84
C THR A 87 20.80 -1.12 12.00
N ILE A 88 20.21 -1.20 13.20
CA ILE A 88 19.06 -2.09 13.47
C ILE A 88 17.82 -1.67 12.65
N ALA A 89 17.49 -0.37 12.60
CA ALA A 89 16.40 0.14 11.76
C ALA A 89 16.62 -0.09 10.24
N ARG A 90 17.88 -0.32 9.82
CA ARG A 90 18.25 -0.40 8.40
C ARG A 90 17.93 -1.75 7.76
N ASP A 91 17.97 -2.84 8.53
CA ASP A 91 17.70 -4.19 8.03
C ASP A 91 16.19 -4.51 7.98
N VAL A 92 15.39 -3.89 8.85
CA VAL A 92 13.91 -3.94 8.78
C VAL A 92 13.40 -3.23 7.51
N ALA A 93 13.99 -2.08 7.20
CA ALA A 93 13.70 -1.25 6.02
C ALA A 93 14.14 -1.86 4.66
N GLU A 94 14.76 -3.04 4.65
CA GLU A 94 15.03 -3.81 3.42
C GLU A 94 13.88 -4.79 3.09
N GLN A 95 13.06 -5.18 4.08
CA GLN A 95 12.29 -6.43 4.04
C GLN A 95 10.77 -6.24 3.95
N VAL A 96 10.20 -5.31 4.69
CA VAL A 96 8.79 -4.88 4.54
C VAL A 96 8.78 -3.38 4.31
N LEU A 97 8.04 -2.88 3.32
CA LEU A 97 7.80 -1.45 3.16
C LEU A 97 6.57 -1.07 3.96
N ILE A 98 6.74 -0.18 4.93
CA ILE A 98 5.64 0.36 5.71
C ILE A 98 5.30 1.74 5.15
N LEU A 99 4.04 1.95 4.78
CA LEU A 99 3.55 3.21 4.24
C LEU A 99 2.57 3.84 5.21
N ASP A 100 2.88 5.05 5.65
CA ASP A 100 1.97 5.89 6.43
C ASP A 100 1.20 6.79 5.48
N VAL A 101 -0.13 6.63 5.43
CA VAL A 101 -1.03 7.48 4.64
C VAL A 101 -2.00 8.24 5.52
N ARG A 102 -1.58 8.61 6.74
CA ARG A 102 -2.39 9.42 7.66
C ARG A 102 -2.94 10.66 6.94
N TYR A 103 -4.26 10.70 6.85
CA TYR A 103 -5.01 11.77 6.26
C TYR A 103 -6.14 12.15 7.21
N PRO A 104 -6.03 13.25 7.96
CA PRO A 104 -7.03 13.68 8.94
C PRO A 104 -8.41 14.06 8.36
N GLY A 105 -8.56 14.00 7.04
CA GLY A 105 -9.82 14.24 6.33
C GLY A 105 -9.85 15.57 5.58
N PRO A 106 -10.76 15.70 4.60
CA PRO A 106 -10.83 16.89 3.75
C PRO A 106 -11.20 18.13 4.58
N GLY A 107 -10.39 19.19 4.46
CA GLY A 107 -10.59 20.45 5.18
C GLY A 107 -10.16 20.43 6.66
N SER A 108 -9.51 19.35 7.13
CA SER A 108 -8.89 19.36 8.45
C SER A 108 -7.71 20.34 8.49
N PRO A 109 -7.54 21.13 9.57
CA PRO A 109 -6.35 21.93 9.79
C PRO A 109 -5.16 21.11 10.34
N ILE A 110 -5.38 19.82 10.62
CA ILE A 110 -4.34 18.89 11.08
C ILE A 110 -3.61 18.35 9.85
N ASP A 111 -2.29 18.49 9.84
CA ASP A 111 -1.42 17.93 8.82
C ASP A 111 -1.02 16.48 9.18
N GLY A 112 -1.30 15.54 8.28
CA GLY A 112 -0.92 14.13 8.44
C GLY A 112 0.60 13.90 8.44
N HIS A 113 1.36 14.75 7.73
CA HIS A 113 2.83 14.68 7.72
C HIS A 113 3.39 15.08 9.08
N LEU A 114 2.88 16.15 9.70
CA LEU A 114 3.30 16.55 11.05
C LEU A 114 2.99 15.46 12.10
N GLN A 115 1.81 14.82 12.02
CA GLN A 115 1.49 13.68 12.90
C GLN A 115 2.45 12.51 12.71
N TYR A 116 2.93 12.28 11.48
CA TYR A 116 3.96 11.29 11.18
C TYR A 116 5.33 11.67 11.77
N LEU A 117 5.76 12.93 11.62
CA LEU A 117 7.01 13.40 12.23
C LEU A 117 6.98 13.32 13.77
N GLU A 118 5.82 13.51 14.40
CA GLU A 118 5.62 13.39 15.85
C GLU A 118 5.68 11.95 16.37
N GLY A 119 5.36 10.95 15.53
CA GLY A 119 5.43 9.53 15.88
C GLY A 119 4.83 8.63 14.82
N HIS A 120 5.59 7.62 14.36
CA HIS A 120 5.20 6.66 13.33
C HIS A 120 5.70 5.22 13.62
N ILE A 121 5.19 4.24 12.88
CA ILE A 121 5.66 2.84 12.95
C ILE A 121 7.11 2.81 12.42
N PRO A 122 8.07 2.12 13.09
CA PRO A 122 9.48 2.13 12.70
C PRO A 122 9.70 1.85 11.21
N SER A 123 10.58 2.62 10.56
CA SER A 123 10.87 2.62 9.13
C SER A 123 9.70 2.96 8.18
N ALA A 124 8.55 3.43 8.68
CA ALA A 124 7.46 3.89 7.82
C ALA A 124 7.86 5.09 6.97
N CYS A 125 7.41 5.12 5.72
CA CYS A 125 7.54 6.29 4.85
C CYS A 125 6.18 6.96 4.68
N TYR A 126 6.12 8.28 4.88
CA TYR A 126 4.89 9.04 4.67
C TYR A 126 4.54 9.20 3.18
N ILE A 127 3.26 9.06 2.86
CA ILE A 127 2.70 9.19 1.51
C ILE A 127 1.49 10.14 1.57
N SER A 128 1.66 11.32 0.97
CA SER A 128 0.60 12.34 0.91
C SER A 128 -0.63 11.87 0.14
N MET A 129 -1.81 11.97 0.75
CA MET A 129 -3.09 11.71 0.08
C MET A 129 -3.29 12.64 -1.12
N ASP A 130 -3.02 13.94 -0.95
CA ASP A 130 -3.37 14.97 -1.91
C ASP A 130 -2.31 15.16 -3.02
N GLU A 131 -1.06 14.75 -2.78
CA GLU A 131 0.03 14.87 -3.76
C GLU A 131 0.39 13.54 -4.46
N ALA A 132 0.24 12.40 -3.79
CA ALA A 132 0.62 11.08 -4.34
C ALA A 132 -0.56 10.14 -4.62
N LEU A 133 -1.67 10.26 -3.87
CA LEU A 133 -2.85 9.36 -4.00
C LEU A 133 -4.06 10.03 -4.66
N ALA A 134 -3.91 11.29 -5.06
CA ALA A 134 -4.85 12.07 -5.83
C ALA A 134 -4.13 12.97 -6.86
N ALA A 135 -4.85 13.38 -7.90
CA ALA A 135 -4.46 14.52 -8.73
C ALA A 135 -5.04 15.84 -8.16
N PRO A 136 -4.52 17.02 -8.53
CA PRO A 136 -5.04 18.30 -8.05
C PRO A 136 -6.53 18.49 -8.35
N HIS A 137 -7.29 18.99 -7.36
CA HIS A 137 -8.66 19.45 -7.55
C HIS A 137 -8.69 20.68 -8.46
N ILE A 138 -9.46 20.62 -9.56
CA ILE A 138 -9.75 21.77 -10.40
C ILE A 138 -11.26 22.05 -10.33
N LEU A 139 -11.62 23.16 -9.68
CA LEU A 139 -13.01 23.51 -9.40
C LEU A 139 -13.84 23.61 -10.69
N GLY A 140 -14.94 22.86 -10.75
CA GLY A 140 -15.83 22.82 -11.92
C GLY A 140 -15.27 22.02 -13.11
N VAL A 141 -14.17 21.27 -12.92
CA VAL A 141 -13.56 20.42 -13.96
C VAL A 141 -13.36 18.99 -13.46
N THR A 142 -12.97 18.81 -12.18
CA THR A 142 -12.71 17.49 -11.58
C THR A 142 -13.50 17.27 -10.29
N GLY A 143 -13.61 16.01 -9.86
CA GLY A 143 -13.96 15.68 -8.48
C GLY A 143 -12.89 16.11 -7.48
N ARG A 144 -13.11 15.85 -6.17
CA ARG A 144 -12.21 16.28 -5.09
C ARG A 144 -10.90 15.51 -4.97
N HIS A 145 -10.91 14.21 -5.23
CA HIS A 145 -9.70 13.38 -5.20
C HIS A 145 -9.64 12.49 -6.46
N PRO A 146 -9.47 13.10 -7.65
CA PRO A 146 -9.31 12.36 -8.89
C PRO A 146 -8.11 11.41 -8.76
N LEU A 147 -8.07 10.34 -9.55
CA LEU A 147 -6.90 9.44 -9.52
C LEU A 147 -5.64 10.21 -9.94
N PRO A 148 -4.48 9.98 -9.29
CA PRO A 148 -3.21 10.56 -9.72
C PRO A 148 -2.86 10.05 -11.13
N SER A 149 -2.01 10.78 -11.85
CA SER A 149 -1.40 10.22 -13.06
C SER A 149 -0.51 9.03 -12.68
N HIS A 150 -0.31 8.12 -13.63
CA HIS A 150 0.57 6.96 -13.44
C HIS A 150 1.98 7.42 -13.04
N ASP A 151 2.58 8.38 -13.74
CA ASP A 151 3.92 8.88 -13.44
C ASP A 151 4.06 9.45 -12.01
N VAL A 152 3.07 10.21 -11.53
CA VAL A 152 3.08 10.80 -10.16
C VAL A 152 3.02 9.71 -9.10
N PHE A 153 2.12 8.74 -9.26
CA PHE A 153 2.00 7.62 -8.32
C PHE A 153 3.24 6.71 -8.35
N GLU A 154 3.78 6.44 -9.54
CA GLU A 154 5.01 5.65 -9.71
C GLU A 154 6.21 6.31 -9.02
N GLU A 155 6.41 7.61 -9.22
CA GLU A 155 7.52 8.34 -8.62
C GLU A 155 7.38 8.44 -7.10
N ALA A 156 6.18 8.69 -6.56
CA ALA A 156 5.95 8.69 -5.12
C ALA A 156 6.25 7.32 -4.49
N MET A 157 5.81 6.23 -5.12
CA MET A 157 6.11 4.88 -4.64
C MET A 157 7.60 4.52 -4.79
N ARG A 158 8.29 4.99 -5.84
CA ARG A 158 9.75 4.88 -5.96
C ARG A 158 10.47 5.66 -4.86
N ALA A 159 10.08 6.91 -4.62
CA ALA A 159 10.65 7.75 -3.57
C ALA A 159 10.53 7.09 -2.19
N ALA A 160 9.42 6.39 -1.92
CA ALA A 160 9.21 5.58 -0.72
C ALA A 160 10.01 4.25 -0.66
N GLY A 161 10.84 3.94 -1.66
CA GLY A 161 11.65 2.73 -1.69
C GLY A 161 10.92 1.46 -2.15
N LEU A 162 9.76 1.58 -2.83
CA LEU A 162 9.03 0.44 -3.37
C LEU A 162 9.82 -0.25 -4.49
N ARG A 163 10.06 -1.55 -4.30
CA ARG A 163 10.81 -2.42 -5.21
C ARG A 163 10.01 -3.71 -5.44
N LYS A 164 10.24 -4.38 -6.57
CA LYS A 164 9.49 -5.59 -6.96
C LYS A 164 9.61 -6.70 -5.89
N GLY A 165 8.47 -7.25 -5.47
CA GLY A 165 8.38 -8.42 -4.57
C GLY A 165 8.39 -8.13 -3.07
N ARG A 166 8.90 -6.96 -2.63
CA ARG A 166 8.95 -6.53 -1.23
C ARG A 166 7.51 -6.42 -0.65
N PRO A 167 7.13 -7.17 0.40
CA PRO A 167 5.85 -6.97 1.08
C PRO A 167 5.63 -5.50 1.46
N VAL A 168 4.43 -4.99 1.19
CA VAL A 168 3.98 -3.65 1.59
C VAL A 168 2.91 -3.78 2.67
N VAL A 169 3.01 -2.96 3.71
CA VAL A 169 1.97 -2.78 4.72
C VAL A 169 1.64 -1.30 4.81
N ILE A 170 0.38 -0.94 4.62
CA ILE A 170 -0.11 0.44 4.68
C ILE A 170 -0.90 0.63 5.96
N TYR A 171 -0.78 1.79 6.61
CA TYR A 171 -1.65 2.18 7.71
C TYR A 171 -2.06 3.65 7.63
N ASP A 172 -3.12 3.98 8.36
CA ASP A 172 -3.55 5.35 8.64
C ASP A 172 -4.01 5.46 10.10
N ASP A 173 -4.50 6.64 10.50
CA ASP A 173 -5.22 6.85 11.76
C ASP A 173 -6.69 7.24 11.50
N TRP A 174 -7.24 6.77 10.38
CA TRP A 174 -8.61 7.05 9.94
C TRP A 174 -9.32 5.76 9.51
N LYS A 175 -9.25 4.74 10.37
CA LYS A 175 -10.04 3.50 10.25
C LYS A 175 -9.80 2.79 8.91
N SER A 176 -8.55 2.75 8.44
CA SER A 176 -8.14 2.17 7.16
C SER A 176 -8.73 2.85 5.90
N ILE A 177 -9.37 4.02 6.00
CA ILE A 177 -10.01 4.67 4.85
C ILE A 177 -8.98 5.21 3.85
N ALA A 178 -7.93 5.86 4.33
CA ALA A 178 -6.83 6.33 3.49
C ALA A 178 -5.92 5.17 3.06
N ALA A 179 -5.67 4.21 3.97
CA ALA A 179 -4.93 2.98 3.70
C ALA A 179 -5.57 2.17 2.57
N ALA A 180 -6.91 2.07 2.53
CA ALA A 180 -7.63 1.40 1.47
C ALA A 180 -7.50 2.08 0.10
N ARG A 181 -7.38 3.42 0.05
CA ARG A 181 -7.13 4.17 -1.20
C ARG A 181 -5.74 3.89 -1.75
N CYS A 182 -4.71 3.91 -0.90
CA CYS A 182 -3.34 3.53 -1.29
C CYS A 182 -3.25 2.06 -1.71
N TRP A 183 -3.90 1.15 -0.96
CA TRP A 183 -4.00 -0.27 -1.30
C TRP A 183 -4.65 -0.47 -2.67
N TRP A 184 -5.79 0.18 -2.93
CA TRP A 184 -6.48 0.09 -4.22
C TRP A 184 -5.61 0.58 -5.36
N LEU A 185 -4.88 1.69 -5.18
CA LEU A 185 -3.95 2.22 -6.18
C LEU A 185 -2.79 1.25 -6.46
N LEU A 186 -2.14 0.71 -5.42
CA LEU A 186 -1.09 -0.31 -5.58
C LEU A 186 -1.59 -1.56 -6.29
N ARG A 187 -2.78 -2.06 -5.92
CA ARG A 187 -3.41 -3.21 -6.57
C ARG A 187 -3.77 -2.94 -8.04
N ASN A 188 -4.33 -1.77 -8.35
CA ASN A 188 -4.62 -1.33 -9.72
C ASN A 188 -3.36 -1.12 -10.56
N ALA A 189 -2.25 -0.76 -9.91
CA ALA A 189 -0.93 -0.66 -10.50
C ALA A 189 -0.20 -2.01 -10.66
N GLY A 190 -0.86 -3.14 -10.36
CA GLY A 190 -0.30 -4.48 -10.49
C GLY A 190 0.57 -4.96 -9.33
N TYR A 191 0.62 -4.22 -8.21
CA TYR A 191 1.39 -4.63 -7.03
C TYR A 191 0.56 -5.54 -6.12
N GLU A 192 0.85 -6.84 -6.14
CA GLU A 192 0.04 -7.82 -5.43
C GLU A 192 0.33 -7.94 -3.92
N ASN A 193 1.60 -7.84 -3.53
CA ASN A 193 2.07 -8.14 -2.17
C ASN A 193 1.88 -6.95 -1.22
N VAL A 194 0.63 -6.49 -1.08
CA VAL A 194 0.24 -5.33 -0.27
C VAL A 194 -0.90 -5.68 0.68
N ARG A 195 -0.76 -5.26 1.94
CA ARG A 195 -1.74 -5.41 3.02
C ARG A 195 -1.99 -4.09 3.73
N VAL A 196 -3.09 -4.00 4.46
CA VAL A 196 -3.42 -2.88 5.36
C VAL A 196 -3.34 -3.35 6.81
N LEU A 197 -2.76 -2.52 7.68
CA LEU A 197 -2.75 -2.74 9.13
C LEU A 197 -4.16 -2.51 9.69
N ASP A 198 -4.84 -3.58 10.10
CA ASP A 198 -6.19 -3.48 10.65
C ASP A 198 -6.18 -2.77 12.01
N GLY A 199 -7.09 -1.82 12.21
CA GLY A 199 -7.07 -0.88 13.33
C GLY A 199 -6.02 0.24 13.26
N GLY A 200 -5.11 0.21 12.27
CA GLY A 200 -4.20 1.32 11.93
C GLY A 200 -3.21 1.75 13.03
N TRP A 201 -2.86 3.04 13.02
CA TRP A 201 -1.93 3.67 13.96
C TRP A 201 -2.38 3.50 15.41
N ARG A 202 -3.67 3.72 15.71
CA ARG A 202 -4.22 3.49 17.04
C ARG A 202 -3.98 2.08 17.56
N ALA A 203 -4.24 1.05 16.75
CA ALA A 203 -4.00 -0.35 17.17
C ALA A 203 -2.52 -0.66 17.45
N TRP A 204 -1.60 0.02 16.76
CA TRP A 204 -0.17 -0.07 17.02
C TRP A 204 0.23 0.54 18.37
N VAL A 205 -0.26 1.75 18.65
CA VAL A 205 0.01 2.48 19.91
C VAL A 205 -0.67 1.81 21.11
N ASP A 206 -1.92 1.36 20.97
CA ASP A 206 -2.67 0.66 22.03
C ASP A 206 -2.01 -0.68 22.41
N ALA A 207 -1.29 -1.31 21.47
CA ALA A 207 -0.47 -2.51 21.71
C ALA A 207 0.89 -2.21 22.36
N ALA A 208 1.21 -0.94 22.64
CA ALA A 208 2.48 -0.47 23.20
C ALA A 208 3.72 -0.90 22.39
N LEU A 209 3.58 -0.96 21.06
CA LEU A 209 4.66 -1.33 20.14
C LEU A 209 5.64 -0.16 19.90
N PRO A 210 6.87 -0.43 19.40
CA PRO A 210 7.89 0.60 19.22
C PRO A 210 7.45 1.72 18.25
N VAL A 211 7.92 2.94 18.48
CA VAL A 211 7.58 4.14 17.69
C VAL A 211 8.86 4.90 17.36
N GLU A 212 8.98 5.36 16.11
CA GLU A 212 10.04 6.28 15.65
C GLU A 212 9.46 7.69 15.42
N THR A 213 10.33 8.70 15.34
CA THR A 213 9.96 10.11 15.12
C THR A 213 10.91 10.76 14.12
N GLY A 214 10.49 11.87 13.52
CA GLY A 214 11.22 12.54 12.43
C GLY A 214 10.92 11.97 11.05
N GLU A 215 11.83 12.16 10.10
CA GLU A 215 11.65 11.80 8.69
C GLU A 215 12.47 10.56 8.32
N VAL A 216 11.82 9.57 7.71
CA VAL A 216 12.49 8.41 7.12
C VAL A 216 12.82 8.70 5.65
N ALA A 217 14.12 8.76 5.33
CA ALA A 217 14.62 8.92 3.97
C ALA A 217 15.09 7.56 3.40
N PRO A 218 14.21 6.76 2.76
CA PRO A 218 14.58 5.47 2.18
C PRO A 218 15.46 5.64 0.93
N ILE A 219 16.14 4.56 0.55
CA ILE A 219 16.78 4.49 -0.77
C ILE A 219 15.67 4.33 -1.83
N PRO A 220 15.62 5.18 -2.89
CA PRO A 220 14.60 5.07 -3.93
C PRO A 220 14.55 3.69 -4.57
N GLY A 221 13.34 3.21 -4.80
CA GLY A 221 13.03 1.89 -5.31
C GLY A 221 12.98 1.82 -6.84
N SER A 222 12.61 0.65 -7.34
CA SER A 222 12.57 0.30 -8.76
C SER A 222 11.18 -0.11 -9.25
N PHE A 223 10.13 0.25 -8.51
CA PHE A 223 8.75 0.03 -8.92
C PHE A 223 8.47 0.62 -10.31
N THR A 224 7.67 -0.10 -11.09
CA THR A 224 7.04 0.40 -12.30
C THR A 224 5.57 0.02 -12.17
N ALA A 225 4.71 1.03 -12.11
CA ALA A 225 3.28 0.82 -12.08
C ALA A 225 2.79 0.38 -13.47
N ALA A 226 1.69 -0.35 -13.48
CA ALA A 226 0.85 -0.53 -14.65
C ALA A 226 -0.53 0.11 -14.38
N THR A 227 -1.54 -0.18 -15.20
CA THR A 227 -2.91 0.28 -14.96
C THR A 227 -3.93 -0.78 -15.36
N GLY A 228 -5.13 -0.73 -14.77
CA GLY A 228 -6.26 -1.60 -15.15
C GLY A 228 -6.26 -2.99 -14.50
N PHE A 229 -5.46 -3.22 -13.46
CA PHE A 229 -5.40 -4.51 -12.77
C PHE A 229 -6.53 -4.70 -11.74
N PHE A 230 -7.25 -3.63 -11.37
CA PHE A 230 -8.37 -3.67 -10.43
C PHE A 230 -9.65 -3.06 -11.03
N PRO A 231 -10.85 -3.53 -10.63
CA PRO A 231 -12.10 -3.00 -11.14
C PRO A 231 -12.30 -1.50 -10.88
N SER A 232 -12.47 -0.74 -11.97
CA SER A 232 -12.80 0.69 -11.98
C SER A 232 -13.85 0.99 -13.04
N VAL A 233 -14.61 2.06 -12.86
CA VAL A 233 -15.56 2.61 -13.85
C VAL A 233 -15.48 4.13 -13.89
N ASP A 234 -15.85 4.70 -15.03
CA ASP A 234 -16.07 6.13 -15.21
C ASP A 234 -17.55 6.51 -14.94
N ALA A 235 -17.91 7.76 -15.20
CA ALA A 235 -19.28 8.25 -15.02
C ALA A 235 -20.33 7.56 -15.93
N VAL A 236 -19.93 6.99 -17.07
CA VAL A 236 -20.85 6.26 -17.95
C VAL A 236 -21.06 4.84 -17.43
N GLY A 237 -19.97 4.17 -17.03
CA GLY A 237 -20.00 2.85 -16.44
C GLY A 237 -20.77 2.82 -15.11
N VAL A 238 -20.59 3.82 -14.25
CA VAL A 238 -21.31 3.89 -12.97
C VAL A 238 -22.82 4.12 -13.16
N ALA A 239 -23.21 4.93 -14.15
CA ALA A 239 -24.61 5.16 -14.51
C ALA A 239 -25.28 3.86 -15.01
N ARG A 240 -24.59 3.11 -15.88
CA ARG A 240 -25.07 1.81 -16.37
C ARG A 240 -25.22 0.80 -15.22
N ILE A 241 -24.24 0.72 -14.31
CA ILE A 241 -24.33 -0.16 -13.13
C ILE A 241 -25.50 0.25 -12.22
N ALA A 242 -25.82 1.54 -12.09
CA ALA A 242 -26.98 2.00 -11.34
C ALA A 242 -28.31 1.48 -11.92
N SER A 243 -28.42 1.40 -13.26
CA SER A 243 -29.62 0.93 -13.94
C SER A 243 -29.72 -0.59 -14.12
N GLU A 244 -28.59 -1.29 -14.25
CA GLU A 244 -28.55 -2.72 -14.64
C GLU A 244 -28.06 -3.66 -13.52
N GLY A 245 -27.33 -3.13 -12.54
CA GLY A 245 -26.63 -3.89 -11.50
C GLY A 245 -26.89 -3.34 -10.11
N ILE A 246 -25.84 -3.30 -9.28
CA ILE A 246 -25.90 -2.79 -7.91
C ILE A 246 -24.89 -1.66 -7.74
N LEU A 247 -25.37 -0.42 -7.66
CA LEU A 247 -24.53 0.72 -7.30
C LEU A 247 -24.64 1.01 -5.80
N LEU A 248 -23.50 1.09 -5.12
CA LEU A 248 -23.39 1.39 -3.68
C LEU A 248 -22.81 2.79 -3.45
N ASP A 249 -23.47 3.57 -2.59
CA ASP A 249 -22.94 4.85 -2.09
C ASP A 249 -22.40 4.67 -0.67
N ALA A 250 -21.09 4.80 -0.53
CA ALA A 250 -20.38 4.56 0.72
C ALA A 250 -20.30 5.78 1.66
N ARG A 251 -20.97 6.90 1.32
CA ARG A 251 -21.11 8.07 2.21
C ARG A 251 -21.97 7.77 3.45
N PRO A 252 -21.90 8.63 4.50
CA PRO A 252 -22.91 8.66 5.55
C PRO A 252 -24.34 8.75 5.00
N ALA A 253 -25.28 8.04 5.64
CA ALA A 253 -26.64 7.85 5.11
C ALA A 253 -27.46 9.15 5.00
N ASN A 254 -27.20 10.15 5.84
CA ASN A 254 -27.81 11.49 5.71
C ASN A 254 -27.38 12.17 4.40
N ARG A 255 -26.07 12.15 4.08
CA ARG A 255 -25.54 12.70 2.83
C ARG A 255 -26.10 12.01 1.59
N PHE A 256 -26.27 10.69 1.64
CA PHE A 256 -26.98 9.94 0.59
C PHE A 256 -28.42 10.46 0.41
N ARG A 257 -29.19 10.60 1.50
CA ARG A 257 -30.56 11.13 1.45
C ARG A 257 -30.66 12.61 1.06
N GLY A 258 -29.54 13.34 1.01
CA GLY A 258 -29.50 14.79 0.77
C GLY A 258 -29.77 15.64 2.03
N GLU A 259 -29.63 15.04 3.21
CA GLU A 259 -29.78 15.70 4.52
C GLU A 259 -28.42 16.23 5.01
N ASP A 260 -28.42 17.45 5.55
CA ASP A 260 -27.25 18.12 6.14
C ASP A 260 -25.99 18.15 5.26
N GLU A 261 -26.18 18.25 3.94
CA GLU A 261 -25.09 18.34 2.98
C GLU A 261 -24.33 19.67 3.14
N THR A 262 -23.06 19.55 3.51
CA THR A 262 -22.17 20.66 3.90
C THR A 262 -20.80 20.58 3.20
N ILE A 263 -20.55 19.52 2.41
CA ILE A 263 -19.27 19.22 1.76
C ILE A 263 -19.38 19.39 0.24
N ASP A 264 -20.52 19.04 -0.35
CA ASP A 264 -20.78 19.12 -1.79
C ASP A 264 -21.85 20.19 -2.11
N PRO A 265 -21.74 20.94 -3.23
CA PRO A 265 -22.70 22.00 -3.59
C PRO A 265 -24.09 21.47 -4.00
N VAL A 266 -24.20 20.16 -4.27
CA VAL A 266 -25.45 19.49 -4.64
C VAL A 266 -25.65 18.31 -3.69
N ALA A 267 -26.81 18.30 -3.03
CA ALA A 267 -27.25 17.24 -2.14
C ALA A 267 -27.96 16.12 -2.91
N GLY A 268 -27.98 14.90 -2.35
CA GLY A 268 -28.58 13.72 -2.98
C GLY A 268 -27.54 12.68 -3.38
N HIS A 269 -27.95 11.74 -4.25
CA HIS A 269 -27.17 10.59 -4.73
C HIS A 269 -27.40 10.31 -6.22
N ILE A 270 -26.61 9.38 -6.79
CA ILE A 270 -26.77 8.91 -8.18
C ILE A 270 -28.05 8.06 -8.24
N PRO A 271 -29.00 8.34 -9.15
CA PRO A 271 -30.28 7.64 -9.18
C PRO A 271 -30.13 6.12 -9.22
N GLY A 272 -30.96 5.40 -8.45
CA GLY A 272 -30.89 3.95 -8.30
C GLY A 272 -29.74 3.40 -7.43
N ALA A 273 -28.84 4.25 -6.92
CA ALA A 273 -27.84 3.83 -5.94
C ALA A 273 -28.46 3.43 -4.60
N ARG A 274 -27.76 2.56 -3.86
CA ARG A 274 -28.16 2.08 -2.52
C ARG A 274 -27.20 2.63 -1.47
N SER A 275 -27.73 3.16 -0.37
CA SER A 275 -26.91 3.60 0.75
C SER A 275 -26.17 2.42 1.39
N PHE A 276 -24.84 2.52 1.48
CA PHE A 276 -23.98 1.48 2.06
C PHE A 276 -22.79 2.10 2.83
N PRO A 277 -23.03 2.85 3.94
CA PRO A 277 -22.01 3.69 4.56
C PRO A 277 -20.74 2.93 4.96
N ALA A 278 -19.57 3.37 4.49
CA ALA A 278 -18.29 2.69 4.69
C ALA A 278 -17.96 2.44 6.17
N LEU A 279 -18.35 3.38 7.04
CA LEU A 279 -18.11 3.32 8.48
C LEU A 279 -18.91 2.24 9.22
N ASN A 280 -19.89 1.60 8.57
CA ASN A 280 -20.62 0.47 9.13
C ASN A 280 -19.87 -0.87 8.92
N LEU A 281 -18.77 -0.88 8.16
CA LEU A 281 -18.00 -2.09 7.81
C LEU A 281 -16.89 -2.41 8.83
N ILE A 282 -16.79 -1.61 9.89
CA ILE A 282 -15.84 -1.73 11.01
C ILE A 282 -16.61 -1.88 12.33
N ASN A 283 -15.93 -2.34 13.38
CA ASN A 283 -16.44 -2.29 14.75
C ASN A 283 -16.14 -0.93 15.42
N GLU A 284 -16.62 -0.75 16.66
CA GLU A 284 -16.39 0.44 17.48
C GLU A 284 -14.89 0.67 17.76
N ASP A 285 -14.12 -0.42 17.86
CA ASP A 285 -12.67 -0.44 18.03
C ASP A 285 -11.90 -0.10 16.73
N GLY A 286 -12.58 0.14 15.60
CA GLY A 286 -11.98 0.60 14.34
C GLY A 286 -11.35 -0.48 13.46
N TYR A 287 -11.54 -1.77 13.79
CA TYR A 287 -11.14 -2.92 13.00
C TYR A 287 -12.23 -3.33 12.01
N PHE A 288 -11.87 -3.93 10.89
CA PHE A 288 -12.86 -4.51 9.96
C PHE A 288 -13.75 -5.56 10.64
N LEU A 289 -15.04 -5.57 10.27
CA LEU A 289 -15.93 -6.64 10.71
C LEU A 289 -15.47 -8.00 10.15
N PRO A 290 -15.66 -9.11 10.88
CA PRO A 290 -15.33 -10.44 10.37
C PRO A 290 -15.96 -10.74 9.01
N ALA A 291 -15.22 -11.42 8.13
CA ALA A 291 -15.60 -11.66 6.73
C ALA A 291 -17.00 -12.27 6.51
N HIS A 292 -17.56 -13.00 7.48
CA HIS A 292 -18.94 -13.49 7.40
C HIS A 292 -19.98 -12.37 7.60
N LYS A 293 -19.75 -11.40 8.50
CA LYS A 293 -20.62 -10.24 8.70
C LYS A 293 -20.58 -9.32 7.48
N LEU A 294 -19.39 -9.06 6.94
CA LEU A 294 -19.24 -8.26 5.72
C LEU A 294 -20.03 -8.89 4.55
N ARG A 295 -19.90 -10.21 4.33
CA ARG A 295 -20.74 -10.93 3.33
C ARG A 295 -22.23 -10.73 3.57
N THR A 296 -22.72 -10.84 4.80
CA THR A 296 -24.13 -10.58 5.13
C THR A 296 -24.54 -9.14 4.80
N MET A 297 -23.69 -8.15 5.07
CA MET A 297 -23.97 -6.74 4.78
C MET A 297 -24.05 -6.47 3.27
N PHE A 298 -23.07 -6.93 2.49
CA PHE A 298 -23.11 -6.83 1.03
C PHE A 298 -24.33 -7.57 0.44
N ALA A 299 -24.63 -8.78 0.90
CA ALA A 299 -25.82 -9.52 0.47
C ALA A 299 -27.13 -8.81 0.81
N SER A 300 -27.21 -8.11 1.95
CA SER A 300 -28.43 -7.37 2.36
C SER A 300 -28.79 -6.21 1.43
N VAL A 301 -27.81 -5.67 0.69
CA VAL A 301 -28.00 -4.67 -0.38
C VAL A 301 -27.96 -5.29 -1.79
N GLY A 302 -27.99 -6.62 -1.90
CA GLY A 302 -27.99 -7.36 -3.17
C GLY A 302 -26.63 -7.45 -3.88
N ALA A 303 -25.56 -6.94 -3.27
CA ALA A 303 -24.20 -7.04 -3.79
C ALA A 303 -23.63 -8.44 -3.50
N THR A 304 -23.97 -9.41 -4.36
CA THR A 304 -23.52 -10.81 -4.27
C THR A 304 -22.52 -11.16 -5.38
N ASP A 305 -21.93 -12.35 -5.33
CA ASP A 305 -21.05 -12.86 -6.38
C ASP A 305 -21.79 -13.20 -7.70
N GLU A 306 -23.09 -12.95 -7.81
CA GLU A 306 -23.85 -13.04 -9.07
C GLU A 306 -24.08 -11.66 -9.71
N ALA A 307 -23.92 -10.57 -8.94
CA ALA A 307 -24.17 -9.21 -9.41
C ALA A 307 -22.92 -8.56 -10.03
N GLU A 308 -23.17 -7.64 -10.97
CA GLU A 308 -22.23 -6.55 -11.23
C GLU A 308 -22.44 -5.47 -10.17
N VAL A 309 -21.37 -5.15 -9.44
CA VAL A 309 -21.41 -4.20 -8.32
C VAL A 309 -20.45 -3.05 -8.60
N GLY A 310 -20.93 -1.82 -8.45
CA GLY A 310 -20.14 -0.60 -8.48
C GLY A 310 -20.19 0.10 -7.12
N VAL A 311 -19.17 0.87 -6.78
CA VAL A 311 -19.14 1.63 -5.53
C VAL A 311 -18.52 3.02 -5.72
N TYR A 312 -19.15 4.01 -5.08
CA TYR A 312 -18.69 5.40 -5.04
C TYR A 312 -18.92 5.98 -3.64
N CYS A 313 -18.43 7.19 -3.39
CA CYS A 313 -18.71 7.93 -2.16
C CYS A 313 -18.70 9.44 -2.43
N GLY A 314 -18.18 10.26 -1.51
CA GLY A 314 -17.94 11.68 -1.78
C GLY A 314 -16.88 11.90 -2.87
N SER A 315 -15.74 11.21 -2.81
CA SER A 315 -14.58 11.46 -3.68
C SER A 315 -13.63 10.25 -3.77
N GLY A 316 -14.16 9.04 -3.91
CA GLY A 316 -13.37 7.81 -4.10
C GLY A 316 -12.72 7.20 -2.85
N ILE A 317 -12.33 7.99 -1.83
CA ILE A 317 -11.57 7.47 -0.68
C ILE A 317 -12.37 6.44 0.15
N GLN A 318 -13.53 6.82 0.70
CA GLN A 318 -14.41 5.87 1.44
C GLN A 318 -14.94 4.73 0.56
N ALA A 319 -14.99 4.91 -0.77
CA ALA A 319 -15.37 3.85 -1.69
C ALA A 319 -14.26 2.80 -1.82
N SER A 320 -12.98 3.20 -1.83
CA SER A 320 -11.85 2.27 -1.73
C SER A 320 -11.90 1.42 -0.46
N HIS A 321 -12.34 1.97 0.67
CA HIS A 321 -12.57 1.21 1.92
C HIS A 321 -13.66 0.14 1.76
N ALA A 322 -14.74 0.42 1.04
CA ALA A 322 -15.75 -0.59 0.71
C ALA A 322 -15.21 -1.68 -0.25
N VAL A 323 -14.33 -1.34 -1.21
CA VAL A 323 -13.64 -2.35 -2.05
C VAL A 323 -12.71 -3.23 -1.20
N LEU A 324 -11.98 -2.65 -0.25
CA LEU A 324 -11.15 -3.41 0.69
C LEU A 324 -12.00 -4.34 1.56
N ALA A 325 -13.14 -3.87 2.07
CA ALA A 325 -14.09 -4.72 2.81
C ALA A 325 -14.61 -5.89 1.97
N ALA A 326 -14.88 -5.70 0.67
CA ALA A 326 -15.25 -6.79 -0.22
C ALA A 326 -14.11 -7.81 -0.40
N ALA A 327 -12.85 -7.35 -0.46
CA ALA A 327 -11.67 -8.23 -0.50
C ALA A 327 -11.50 -9.04 0.80
N VAL A 328 -11.68 -8.41 1.98
CA VAL A 328 -11.71 -9.08 3.29
C VAL A 328 -12.85 -10.09 3.37
N ALA A 329 -14.01 -9.73 2.83
CA ALA A 329 -15.17 -10.59 2.69
C ALA A 329 -14.96 -11.74 1.69
N GLY A 330 -13.87 -11.77 0.92
CA GLY A 330 -13.60 -12.77 -0.11
C GLY A 330 -14.66 -12.79 -1.22
N LEU A 331 -15.26 -11.65 -1.52
CA LEU A 331 -16.23 -11.43 -2.59
C LEU A 331 -15.53 -10.99 -3.88
N ARG A 332 -16.24 -11.01 -5.01
CA ARG A 332 -15.88 -10.21 -6.18
C ARG A 332 -15.79 -8.74 -5.77
N LEU A 333 -14.71 -8.11 -6.20
CA LEU A 333 -14.46 -6.69 -5.91
C LEU A 333 -15.43 -5.79 -6.71
N PRO A 334 -16.15 -4.87 -6.05
CA PRO A 334 -16.92 -3.84 -6.73
C PRO A 334 -16.03 -2.95 -7.60
N ALA A 335 -16.56 -2.49 -8.73
CA ALA A 335 -15.88 -1.51 -9.57
C ALA A 335 -15.90 -0.12 -8.90
N LEU A 336 -14.72 0.46 -8.70
CA LEU A 336 -14.57 1.77 -8.08
C LEU A 336 -14.88 2.90 -9.08
N TYR A 337 -15.90 3.72 -8.78
CA TYR A 337 -16.07 5.03 -9.40
C TYR A 337 -15.30 6.08 -8.60
N ALA A 338 -14.04 6.31 -8.98
CA ALA A 338 -13.08 7.08 -8.19
C ALA A 338 -13.42 8.60 -8.12
N GLY A 339 -13.94 9.19 -9.20
CA GLY A 339 -14.41 10.58 -9.21
C GLY A 339 -15.59 10.81 -8.26
N SER A 340 -16.46 9.80 -8.13
CA SER A 340 -17.49 9.72 -7.09
C SER A 340 -18.47 10.90 -7.14
N TRP A 341 -19.24 11.16 -6.07
CA TRP A 341 -20.25 12.22 -6.04
C TRP A 341 -19.70 13.58 -6.47
N SER A 342 -18.49 13.92 -6.01
CA SER A 342 -17.84 15.18 -6.34
C SER A 342 -17.51 15.38 -7.82
N GLU A 343 -17.32 14.29 -8.60
CA GLU A 343 -17.18 14.37 -10.06
C GLU A 343 -18.54 14.24 -10.77
N TRP A 344 -19.46 13.45 -10.21
CA TRP A 344 -20.82 13.28 -10.75
C TRP A 344 -21.47 14.65 -10.96
N ILE A 345 -21.48 15.48 -9.90
CA ILE A 345 -22.14 16.79 -9.86
C ILE A 345 -21.37 17.93 -10.57
N VAL A 346 -20.19 17.66 -11.16
CA VAL A 346 -19.50 18.63 -12.04
C VAL A 346 -20.29 18.83 -13.33
N ASP A 347 -20.98 17.79 -13.79
CA ASP A 347 -21.84 17.81 -14.96
C ASP A 347 -23.31 17.99 -14.53
N PRO A 348 -23.88 19.20 -14.66
CA PRO A 348 -25.25 19.48 -14.22
C PRO A 348 -26.32 18.84 -15.12
N SER A 349 -25.93 18.13 -16.20
CA SER A 349 -26.86 17.34 -17.01
C SER A 349 -27.11 15.94 -16.45
N ARG A 350 -26.31 15.48 -15.48
CA ARG A 350 -26.49 14.18 -14.83
C ARG A 350 -27.59 14.24 -13.78
N GLU A 351 -28.43 13.23 -13.77
CA GLU A 351 -29.56 13.13 -12.84
C GLU A 351 -29.11 12.93 -11.39
N VAL A 352 -29.96 13.38 -10.45
CA VAL A 352 -29.72 13.38 -9.00
C VAL A 352 -31.01 13.00 -8.28
N GLU A 353 -30.91 12.13 -7.27
CA GLU A 353 -32.03 11.65 -6.46
C GLU A 353 -31.86 12.06 -4.99
N ILE A 354 -32.97 12.31 -4.27
CA ILE A 354 -33.01 12.83 -2.87
C ILE A 354 -34.11 12.10 -2.09
N GLY A 355 -33.88 11.81 -0.81
CA GLY A 355 -34.94 11.43 0.14
C GLY A 355 -35.42 9.97 0.11
N VAL A 356 -34.55 9.03 -0.25
CA VAL A 356 -34.85 7.58 -0.37
C VAL A 356 -34.34 6.77 0.83
#